data_AF-A0A7W7MAK6-F1
#
_entry.id   AF-A0A7W7MAK6-F1
#
_cell.length_a   1.000
_cell.length_b   1.000
_cell.length_c   1.000
_cell.angle_alpha   90.00
_cell.angle_beta   90.00
_cell.angle_gamma   90.00
#
_symmetry.space_group_name_H-M   'P 1'
#
loop_
_entity.id
_entity.type
_entity.pdbx_description
1 polymer ?
#
loop_
_entity_poly.entity_id
_entity_poly.type
_entity_poly.pdbx_seq_one_letter_code
_entity_poly.pdbx_strand_id
1 'polypeptide(L)'
;MSDAIRDALLSAWLDLVAALELSDDDLVDPGFVSDVLGDLTTDLRSSLSQSDRALLVKLIRQHAARESDPERREVFEETPEHFGLIDDP
;
A
#
# COMPACT_ATOMS: atom_id res chain seq x y z
N MET A 1 3.36 -19.50 -3.04
CA MET A 1 2.02 -18.93 -2.74
C MET A 1 1.23 -18.90 -4.05
N SER A 2 -0.02 -19.36 -4.07
CA SER A 2 -0.85 -19.27 -5.29
C SER A 2 -1.10 -17.81 -5.65
N ASP A 3 -1.29 -17.53 -6.95
CA ASP A 3 -1.55 -16.16 -7.42
C ASP A 3 -2.85 -15.61 -6.82
N ALA A 4 -3.87 -16.44 -6.65
CA ALA A 4 -5.13 -16.06 -6.00
C ALA A 4 -4.94 -15.60 -4.54
N ILE A 5 -4.08 -16.26 -3.75
CA ILE A 5 -3.79 -15.83 -2.37
C ILE A 5 -3.02 -14.52 -2.37
N ARG A 6 -2.07 -14.36 -3.30
CA ARG A 6 -1.29 -13.11 -3.43
C ARG A 6 -2.21 -11.93 -3.74
N ASP A 7 -3.08 -12.09 -4.72
CA ASP A 7 -3.99 -11.03 -5.15
C ASP A 7 -5.00 -10.68 -4.06
N ALA A 8 -5.53 -11.69 -3.34
CA ALA A 8 -6.43 -11.46 -2.22
C ALA A 8 -5.75 -10.71 -1.07
N LEU A 9 -4.52 -11.08 -0.70
CA LEU A 9 -3.77 -10.39 0.36
C LEU A 9 -3.38 -8.97 -0.04
N LEU A 10 -2.96 -8.77 -1.30
CA LEU A 10 -2.65 -7.45 -1.82
C LEU A 10 -3.88 -6.55 -1.83
N SER A 11 -5.02 -7.05 -2.31
CA SER A 11 -6.29 -6.33 -2.27
C SER A 11 -6.65 -5.93 -0.85
N ALA A 12 -6.65 -6.88 0.08
CA ALA A 12 -7.01 -6.61 1.48
C ALA A 12 -6.07 -5.60 2.15
N TRP A 13 -4.78 -5.66 1.82
CA TRP A 13 -3.81 -4.68 2.32
C TRP A 13 -4.09 -3.29 1.76
N LEU A 14 -4.27 -3.15 0.44
CA LEU A 14 -4.57 -1.86 -0.18
C LEU A 14 -5.91 -1.30 0.31
N ASP A 15 -6.92 -2.15 0.47
CA ASP A 15 -8.21 -1.77 1.06
C ASP A 15 -8.06 -1.18 2.46
N LEU A 16 -7.19 -1.76 3.29
CA LEU A 16 -6.87 -1.23 4.62
C LEU A 16 -6.14 0.11 4.54
N VAL A 17 -5.17 0.26 3.64
CA VAL A 17 -4.45 1.53 3.45
C VAL A 17 -5.43 2.62 3.04
N ALA A 18 -6.27 2.39 2.03
CA ALA A 18 -7.28 3.36 1.63
C ALA A 18 -8.31 3.65 2.72
N ALA A 19 -8.72 2.64 3.50
CA ALA A 19 -9.64 2.87 4.61
C ALA A 19 -9.04 3.77 5.70
N LEU A 20 -7.73 3.70 5.94
CA LEU A 20 -7.05 4.56 6.92
C LEU A 20 -6.79 5.96 6.35
N GLU A 21 -6.25 6.05 5.14
CA GLU A 21 -5.90 7.34 4.50
C GLU A 21 -7.14 8.18 4.16
N LEU A 22 -8.25 7.54 3.80
CA LEU A 22 -9.52 8.23 3.48
C LEU A 22 -10.44 8.33 4.70
N SER A 23 -10.03 7.84 5.87
CA SER A 23 -10.82 8.03 7.08
C SER A 23 -10.77 9.48 7.54
N ASP A 24 -11.87 9.92 8.15
CA ASP A 24 -11.91 11.21 8.83
C ASP A 24 -10.99 11.15 10.06
N ASP A 25 -10.19 12.20 10.28
CA ASP A 25 -9.30 12.34 11.44
C ASP A 25 -10.08 12.24 12.77
N ASP A 26 -11.39 12.56 12.77
CA ASP A 26 -12.29 12.39 13.91
C ASP A 26 -12.59 10.90 14.23
N LEU A 27 -12.42 10.01 13.25
CA LEU A 27 -12.68 8.57 13.37
C LEU A 27 -11.41 7.77 13.67
N VAL A 28 -10.28 8.14 13.05
CA VAL A 28 -9.00 7.48 13.22
C VAL A 28 -7.93 8.52 13.51
N ASP A 29 -7.26 8.37 14.65
CA ASP A 29 -6.17 9.28 15.02
C ASP A 29 -5.05 9.21 13.97
N PRO A 30 -4.65 10.35 13.37
CA PRO A 30 -3.61 10.37 12.33
C PRO A 30 -2.25 9.88 12.85
N GLY A 31 -1.96 10.07 14.14
CA GLY A 31 -0.76 9.53 14.77
C GLY A 31 -0.76 8.00 14.78
N PHE A 32 -1.90 7.40 15.13
CA PHE A 32 -2.07 5.94 15.04
C PHE A 32 -1.90 5.43 13.60
N VAL A 33 -2.46 6.12 12.60
CA VAL A 33 -2.27 5.73 11.18
C VAL A 33 -0.78 5.79 10.82
N SER A 34 -0.11 6.90 11.14
CA SER A 34 1.32 7.08 10.86
C SER A 34 2.18 6.00 11.54
N ASP A 35 1.88 5.63 12.77
CA ASP A 35 2.63 4.59 13.50
C ASP A 35 2.47 3.22 12.82
N VAL A 36 1.22 2.83 12.51
CA VAL A 36 0.92 1.53 11.87
C VAL A 36 1.53 1.45 10.46
N LEU A 37 1.39 2.50 9.65
CA LEU A 37 1.94 2.51 8.30
C LEU A 37 3.46 2.66 8.30
N GLY A 38 4.04 3.34 9.30
CA GLY A 38 5.48 3.49 9.49
C GLY A 38 6.19 2.18 9.82
N ASP A 39 5.61 1.38 10.73
CA ASP A 39 6.12 0.04 11.05
C ASP A 39 6.10 -0.85 9.81
N LEU A 40 4.98 -0.86 9.08
CA LEU A 40 4.85 -1.63 7.84
C LEU A 40 5.84 -1.20 6.76
N THR A 41 6.07 0.10 6.62
CA THR A 41 7.09 0.66 5.70
C THR A 41 8.48 0.13 6.05
N THR A 42 8.83 0.12 7.34
CA THR A 42 10.12 -0.38 7.81
C THR A 42 10.28 -1.87 7.53
N ASP A 43 9.24 -2.66 7.77
CA ASP A 43 9.24 -4.10 7.52
C ASP A 43 9.36 -4.43 6.03
N LEU A 44 8.59 -3.75 5.17
CA LEU A 44 8.65 -3.94 3.73
C LEU A 44 10.04 -3.59 3.17
N ARG A 45 10.66 -2.51 3.66
CA ARG A 45 11.99 -2.09 3.18
C ARG A 45 13.11 -3.00 3.63
N SER A 46 13.02 -3.55 4.85
CA SER A 46 14.07 -4.38 5.45
C SER A 46 13.96 -5.86 5.08
N SER A 47 12.74 -6.36 4.91
CA SER A 47 12.48 -7.79 4.66
C SER A 47 12.46 -8.17 3.19
N LEU A 48 12.18 -7.22 2.29
CA LEU A 48 12.09 -7.48 0.85
C LEU A 48 13.38 -7.10 0.12
N SER A 49 13.80 -7.96 -0.81
CA SER A 49 14.85 -7.62 -1.75
C SER A 49 14.40 -6.49 -2.69
N GLN A 50 15.34 -5.79 -3.33
CA GLN A 50 14.99 -4.75 -4.32
C GLN A 50 14.11 -5.30 -5.46
N SER A 51 14.36 -6.55 -5.88
CA SER A 51 13.55 -7.20 -6.91
C SER A 51 12.13 -7.52 -6.43
N ASP A 52 11.97 -7.94 -5.18
CA ASP A 52 10.65 -8.20 -4.59
C ASP A 52 9.87 -6.91 -4.37
N ARG A 53 10.53 -5.81 -3.96
CA ARG A 53 9.91 -4.48 -3.88
C ARG A 53 9.44 -4.02 -5.26
N ALA A 54 10.25 -4.19 -6.30
CA ALA A 54 9.85 -3.86 -7.67
C ALA A 54 8.64 -4.69 -8.16
N LEU A 55 8.59 -5.99 -7.80
CA LEU A 55 7.43 -6.83 -8.09
C LEU A 55 6.19 -6.35 -7.33
N LEU A 56 6.32 -6.00 -6.06
CA LEU A 56 5.22 -5.47 -5.26
C LEU A 56 4.66 -4.17 -5.86
N VAL A 57 5.53 -3.23 -6.25
CA VAL A 57 5.13 -1.98 -6.94
C VAL A 57 4.36 -2.28 -8.22
N LYS A 58 4.82 -3.24 -9.03
CA LYS A 58 4.11 -3.66 -10.24
C LYS A 58 2.71 -4.18 -9.92
N LEU A 59 2.57 -5.00 -8.88
CA LEU A 59 1.28 -5.58 -8.49
C LEU A 59 0.33 -4.51 -7.96
N ILE A 60 0.81 -3.58 -7.13
CA ILE A 60 0.03 -2.43 -6.64
C ILE A 60 -0.51 -1.62 -7.82
N ARG A 61 0.35 -1.23 -8.76
CA ARG A 61 -0.07 -0.46 -9.95
C ARG A 61 -1.09 -1.21 -10.81
N GLN A 62 -0.97 -2.53 -10.94
CA GLN A 62 -1.97 -3.34 -11.61
C GLN A 62 -3.31 -3.39 -10.87
N HIS A 63 -3.28 -3.32 -9.54
CA HIS A 63 -4.48 -3.25 -8.72
C HIS A 63 -5.15 -1.87 -8.85
N ALA A 64 -4.38 -0.78 -8.72
CA ALA A 64 -4.83 0.59 -8.93
C ALA A 64 -5.51 0.80 -10.30
N ALA A 65 -4.93 0.24 -11.37
CA ALA A 65 -5.51 0.32 -12.71
C ALA A 65 -6.89 -0.35 -12.86
N ARG A 66 -7.28 -1.24 -11.93
CA ARG A 66 -8.58 -1.90 -11.90
C ARG A 66 -9.56 -1.25 -10.91
N GLU A 67 -9.10 -0.32 -10.08
CA GLU A 67 -9.95 0.39 -9.13
C GLU A 67 -10.85 1.38 -9.87
N SER A 68 -12.12 1.36 -9.48
CA SER A 68 -13.20 2.17 -10.05
C SER A 68 -13.39 3.47 -9.29
N ASP A 69 -13.10 3.48 -7.99
CA ASP A 69 -13.17 4.66 -7.14
C ASP A 69 -11.93 5.53 -7.35
N PRO A 70 -12.08 6.79 -7.80
CA PRO A 70 -10.95 7.65 -8.10
C PRO A 70 -10.09 8.00 -6.89
N GLU A 71 -10.68 8.17 -5.70
CA GLU A 71 -9.95 8.53 -4.48
C GLU A 71 -9.12 7.35 -3.98
N ARG A 72 -9.72 6.15 -3.98
CA ARG A 72 -9.00 4.92 -3.63
C ARG A 72 -7.88 4.62 -4.63
N ARG A 73 -8.11 4.87 -5.92
CA ARG A 73 -7.09 4.69 -6.95
C ARG A 73 -5.89 5.59 -6.72
N GLU A 74 -6.10 6.86 -6.37
CA GLU A 74 -5.02 7.81 -6.06
C GLU A 74 -4.18 7.29 -4.89
N VAL A 75 -4.82 6.88 -3.79
CA VAL A 75 -4.12 6.26 -2.64
C VAL A 75 -3.28 5.05 -3.08
N PHE A 76 -3.82 4.19 -3.94
CA PHE A 76 -3.08 3.01 -4.43
C PHE A 76 -1.89 3.39 -5.33
N GLU A 77 -2.02 4.47 -6.12
CA GLU A 77 -0.95 4.97 -6.99
C GLU A 77 0.20 5.61 -6.19
N GLU A 78 -0.12 6.26 -5.06
CA GLU A 78 0.84 6.90 -4.14
C GLU A 78 1.46 5.92 -3.13
N THR A 79 0.80 4.79 -2.85
CA THR A 79 1.28 3.75 -1.91
C THR A 79 2.75 3.35 -2.15
N PRO A 80 3.23 3.08 -3.39
CA PRO A 80 4.65 2.79 -3.62
C PRO A 80 5.62 3.85 -3.09
N GLU A 81 5.26 5.12 -3.16
CA GLU A 81 6.06 6.25 -2.70
C GLU A 81 5.98 6.40 -1.18
N HIS A 82 4.76 6.40 -0.62
CA HIS A 82 4.53 6.51 0.82
C HIS A 82 5.25 5.40 1.61
N PHE A 83 5.33 4.19 1.06
CA PHE A 83 6.01 3.06 1.69
C PHE A 83 7.49 2.93 1.28
N GLY A 84 8.05 3.91 0.56
CA GLY A 84 9.46 3.91 0.12
C GLY A 84 9.85 2.65 -0.65
N LEU A 85 8.93 2.11 -1.44
CA LEU A 85 9.13 0.93 -2.28
C LEU A 85 9.83 1.26 -3.61
N ILE A 86 9.73 2.53 -4.01
CA ILE A 86 10.52 3.09 -5.10
C ILE A 86 11.64 3.95 -4.51
N ASP A 87 12.82 3.90 -5.14
CA ASP A 87 13.90 4.82 -4.82
C ASP A 87 13.52 6.19 -5.42
N ASP A 88 13.56 7.24 -4.60
CA ASP A 88 13.35 8.63 -5.05
C ASP A 88 14.47 8.95 -6.08
N PRO A 89 14.15 9.53 -7.26
CA PRO A 89 15.10 9.73 -8.35
C PRO A 89 16.30 10.63 -8.01
#